data_AF-A0A7V2W552-F1
#
_entry.id   AF-A0A7V2W552-F1
#
_cell.length_a   1.000
_cell.length_b   1.000
_cell.length_c   1.000
_cell.angle_alpha   90.00
_cell.angle_beta   90.00
_cell.angle_gamma   90.00
#
_symmetry.space_group_name_H-M   'P 1'
#
loop_
_entity.id
_entity.type
_entity.pdbx_description
1 polymer ?
#
loop_
_entity_poly.entity_id
_entity_poly.type
_entity_poly.pdbx_seq_one_letter_code
_entity_poly.pdbx_strand_id
1 'polypeptide(L)'
;VVNAVRGYYINYEDGVEVYNNVAFNCGIGYRTSRNLPPGTYFAVDMKNNISYNPGNAHIEFISGTTPMNSDYNLFYPDSELLYFIPVAGTTGANLTTWQTYSYPNCVFDPNSNTGDPLFENASGTFSEPEDFKLTASSPAINAGTNVGLTTDYAGNPIVGTPDIGAYEFQSPLAVEYLSPLRAFPKDNSVMLSWTSVNEQNNDYFLVQRSLDGRIWKDIGKVEGKGNTLSSRSYKMVDLKPENGTLYYRLKQYDYDGVFSYSNIASVRFEKTDFNIYPNPTSGRLEIVFPGNINGEIQVFNILGKSVFYKNINGVRADLNLSHLPGGTYFIGIDTKDGLATEKIVLQK
;
A
#
# COMPACT_ATOMS: atom_id res chain seq x y z
N VAL A 1 7.31 -26.67 -11.25
CA VAL A 1 6.24 -27.20 -12.14
C VAL A 1 6.75 -28.43 -12.85
N VAL A 2 5.98 -29.50 -12.89
CA VAL A 2 6.35 -30.74 -13.62
C VAL A 2 5.28 -31.05 -14.66
N ASN A 3 5.73 -31.36 -15.88
CA ASN A 3 4.92 -31.78 -17.02
C ASN A 3 5.57 -33.02 -17.64
N ALA A 4 5.22 -34.21 -17.13
CA ALA A 4 5.85 -35.48 -17.50
C ALA A 4 4.84 -36.63 -17.50
N VAL A 5 5.15 -37.70 -18.25
CA VAL A 5 4.31 -38.93 -18.32
C VAL A 5 4.02 -39.51 -16.93
N ARG A 6 4.95 -39.33 -16.00
CA ARG A 6 4.77 -39.50 -14.55
C ARG A 6 5.20 -38.18 -13.92
N GLY A 7 4.35 -37.55 -13.12
CA GLY A 7 4.62 -36.25 -12.48
C GLY A 7 5.69 -36.34 -11.40
N TYR A 8 5.43 -35.83 -10.20
CA TYR A 8 6.41 -35.93 -9.11
C TYR A 8 6.56 -37.38 -8.63
N TYR A 9 7.79 -37.89 -8.65
CA TYR A 9 8.13 -39.21 -8.12
C TYR A 9 8.82 -39.08 -6.76
N ILE A 10 8.16 -39.53 -5.70
CA ILE A 10 8.57 -39.34 -4.32
C ILE A 10 9.12 -40.66 -3.77
N ASN A 11 10.41 -40.67 -3.40
CA ASN A 11 11.08 -41.80 -2.74
C ASN A 11 11.04 -41.60 -1.21
N TYR A 12 10.62 -42.62 -0.47
CA TYR A 12 10.40 -42.55 0.99
C TYR A 12 11.67 -42.65 1.88
N GLU A 13 12.89 -42.58 1.32
CA GLU A 13 14.11 -42.85 2.12
C GLU A 13 14.48 -41.70 3.07
N ASP A 14 13.98 -40.50 2.83
CA ASP A 14 14.17 -39.30 3.65
C ASP A 14 12.80 -38.63 3.78
N GLY A 15 12.39 -38.14 4.96
CA GLY A 15 11.09 -37.44 5.11
C GLY A 15 10.96 -36.31 4.09
N VAL A 16 10.05 -36.48 3.11
CA VAL A 16 9.95 -35.58 1.95
C VAL A 16 8.86 -34.54 2.19
N GLU A 17 9.23 -33.28 2.02
CA GLU A 17 8.30 -32.15 2.03
C GLU A 17 8.03 -31.68 0.59
N VAL A 18 6.76 -31.67 0.20
CA VAL A 18 6.29 -31.24 -1.12
C VAL A 18 5.29 -30.11 -0.91
N TYR A 19 5.79 -28.87 -1.00
CA TYR A 19 4.99 -27.67 -0.78
C TYR A 19 4.97 -26.76 -2.00
N ASN A 20 3.83 -26.11 -2.26
CA ASN A 20 3.75 -25.05 -3.27
C ASN A 20 4.22 -25.54 -4.66
N ASN A 21 3.75 -26.71 -5.11
CA ASN A 21 4.07 -27.23 -6.44
C ASN A 21 2.84 -27.26 -7.35
N VAL A 22 3.09 -27.23 -8.66
CA VAL A 22 2.10 -27.55 -9.69
C VAL A 22 2.56 -28.77 -10.47
N ALA A 23 1.74 -29.82 -10.45
CA ALA A 23 1.83 -30.95 -11.37
C ALA A 23 0.79 -30.75 -12.47
N PHE A 24 1.24 -30.51 -13.69
CA PHE A 24 0.39 -30.11 -14.81
C PHE A 24 0.47 -31.11 -15.95
N ASN A 25 -0.68 -31.51 -16.51
CA ASN A 25 -0.77 -32.42 -17.66
C ASN A 25 0.05 -33.72 -17.51
N CYS A 26 0.26 -34.15 -16.27
CA CYS A 26 1.01 -35.35 -15.98
C CYS A 26 0.13 -36.59 -16.13
N GLY A 27 0.67 -37.74 -16.50
CA GLY A 27 -0.12 -38.99 -16.46
C GLY A 27 -0.64 -39.27 -15.05
N ILE A 28 0.16 -38.98 -14.03
CA ILE A 28 -0.19 -38.98 -12.60
C ILE A 28 0.42 -37.73 -11.99
N GLY A 29 -0.34 -36.96 -11.22
CA GLY A 29 0.15 -35.72 -10.60
C GLY A 29 1.31 -35.96 -9.63
N TYR A 30 1.01 -36.64 -8.53
CA TYR A 30 1.96 -36.94 -7.45
C TYR A 30 1.99 -38.44 -7.17
N ARG A 31 3.16 -39.06 -7.31
CA ARG A 31 3.33 -40.51 -7.19
C ARG A 31 4.35 -40.83 -6.12
N THR A 32 3.96 -41.69 -5.19
CA THR A 32 4.85 -42.20 -4.15
C THR A 32 5.43 -43.56 -4.54
N SER A 33 6.55 -43.96 -3.94
CA SER A 33 7.25 -45.20 -4.32
C SER A 33 7.87 -45.99 -3.16
N ARG A 34 7.64 -47.31 -3.16
CA ARG A 34 8.20 -48.38 -2.31
C ARG A 34 7.40 -48.72 -1.04
N ASN A 35 7.44 -50.00 -0.64
CA ASN A 35 7.03 -50.47 0.68
C ASN A 35 7.90 -49.85 1.79
N LEU A 36 7.29 -49.12 2.72
CA LEU A 36 7.91 -48.69 3.97
C LEU A 36 8.07 -49.88 4.93
N PRO A 37 9.08 -49.88 5.82
CA PRO A 37 9.14 -50.81 6.93
C PRO A 37 7.90 -50.68 7.84
N PRO A 38 7.35 -51.78 8.37
CA PRO A 38 6.27 -51.73 9.35
C PRO A 38 6.60 -50.82 10.54
N GLY A 39 5.71 -49.90 10.89
CA GLY A 39 5.88 -48.98 12.03
C GLY A 39 6.41 -47.58 11.69
N THR A 40 6.59 -47.24 10.41
CA THR A 40 6.94 -45.89 9.96
C THR A 40 5.67 -45.06 9.75
N TYR A 41 5.59 -43.88 10.37
CA TYR A 41 4.48 -42.95 10.26
C TYR A 41 4.94 -41.66 9.54
N PHE A 42 4.05 -41.07 8.74
CA PHE A 42 4.20 -39.91 7.83
C PHE A 42 5.59 -39.62 7.27
N ALA A 43 5.93 -40.22 6.12
CA ALA A 43 7.21 -39.96 5.43
C ALA A 43 7.11 -38.87 4.34
N VAL A 44 5.90 -38.39 4.04
CA VAL A 44 5.65 -37.35 3.04
C VAL A 44 4.65 -36.34 3.58
N ASP A 45 5.05 -35.07 3.66
CA ASP A 45 4.18 -33.93 3.88
C ASP A 45 3.91 -33.25 2.53
N MET A 46 2.66 -33.28 2.08
CA MET A 46 2.23 -32.72 0.82
C MET A 46 1.16 -31.65 1.06
N LYS A 47 1.56 -30.39 1.04
CA LYS A 47 0.66 -29.26 1.34
C LYS A 47 0.72 -28.17 0.30
N ASN A 48 -0.36 -27.44 0.08
CA ASN A 48 -0.39 -26.28 -0.80
C ASN A 48 0.02 -26.60 -2.25
N ASN A 49 -0.30 -27.79 -2.76
CA ASN A 49 0.03 -28.16 -4.14
C ASN A 49 -1.19 -28.14 -5.05
N ILE A 50 -0.97 -27.92 -6.34
CA ILE A 50 -1.97 -28.03 -7.39
C ILE A 50 -1.67 -29.28 -8.23
N SER A 51 -2.68 -30.11 -8.47
CA SER A 51 -2.67 -31.10 -9.55
C SER A 51 -3.68 -30.67 -10.61
N TYR A 52 -3.16 -30.23 -11.75
CA TYR A 52 -3.93 -29.66 -12.84
C TYR A 52 -3.90 -30.59 -14.06
N ASN A 53 -5.08 -31.08 -14.43
CA ASN A 53 -5.37 -31.93 -15.58
C ASN A 53 -4.51 -33.20 -15.68
N PRO A 54 -4.48 -34.08 -14.65
CA PRO A 54 -3.78 -35.34 -14.77
C PRO A 54 -4.48 -36.30 -15.74
N GLY A 55 -3.72 -37.17 -16.41
CA GLY A 55 -4.25 -38.15 -17.34
C GLY A 55 -4.89 -39.39 -16.71
N ASN A 56 -4.60 -39.68 -15.43
CA ASN A 56 -5.12 -40.86 -14.72
C ASN A 56 -5.58 -40.55 -13.29
N ALA A 57 -4.68 -40.05 -12.43
CA ALA A 57 -5.01 -39.72 -11.04
C ALA A 57 -4.21 -38.50 -10.54
N HIS A 58 -4.79 -37.78 -9.58
CA HIS A 58 -4.10 -36.68 -8.91
C HIS A 58 -2.94 -37.18 -8.05
N ILE A 59 -3.15 -38.27 -7.31
CA ILE A 59 -2.18 -38.90 -6.41
C ILE A 59 -2.11 -40.41 -6.71
N GLU A 60 -0.96 -41.06 -6.58
CA GLU A 60 -0.84 -42.52 -6.65
C GLU A 60 -0.01 -43.08 -5.49
N PHE A 61 -0.53 -44.12 -4.85
CA PHE A 61 0.12 -44.86 -3.77
C PHE A 61 0.52 -46.26 -4.25
N ILE A 62 1.80 -46.52 -4.48
CA ILE A 62 2.24 -47.86 -4.87
C ILE A 62 2.25 -48.78 -3.63
N SER A 63 1.30 -49.73 -3.59
CA SER A 63 1.12 -50.88 -2.68
C SER A 63 1.86 -50.90 -1.34
N GLY A 64 1.13 -51.19 -0.25
CA GLY A 64 1.71 -51.61 1.03
C GLY A 64 2.06 -50.51 2.02
N THR A 65 1.68 -49.26 1.75
CA THR A 65 2.05 -48.11 2.59
C THR A 65 0.91 -47.10 2.72
N THR A 66 0.65 -46.65 3.94
CA THR A 66 0.08 -45.34 4.24
C THR A 66 0.92 -44.73 5.34
N PRO A 67 1.67 -43.66 5.02
CA PRO A 67 1.19 -42.35 5.48
C PRO A 67 1.72 -41.16 4.65
N MET A 68 0.83 -40.48 3.91
CA MET A 68 1.07 -39.13 3.38
C MET A 68 0.17 -38.17 4.13
N ASN A 69 0.73 -37.07 4.62
CA ASN A 69 -0.03 -35.98 5.20
C ASN A 69 -0.37 -35.01 4.06
N SER A 70 -1.59 -35.06 3.56
CA SER A 70 -2.01 -34.36 2.34
C SER A 70 -3.06 -33.34 2.68
N ASP A 71 -2.75 -32.06 2.82
CA ASP A 71 -3.76 -31.06 3.21
C ASP A 71 -3.57 -29.75 2.44
N TYR A 72 -4.63 -28.95 2.30
CA TYR A 72 -4.60 -27.67 1.59
C TYR A 72 -4.09 -27.78 0.13
N ASN A 73 -4.46 -28.82 -0.60
CA ASN A 73 -4.13 -28.97 -2.03
C ASN A 73 -5.34 -28.63 -2.91
N LEU A 74 -5.09 -28.32 -4.18
CA LEU A 74 -6.13 -28.11 -5.19
C LEU A 74 -6.07 -29.17 -6.29
N PHE A 75 -7.19 -29.81 -6.55
CA PHE A 75 -7.31 -30.87 -7.55
C PHE A 75 -8.30 -30.48 -8.66
N TYR A 76 -7.84 -30.54 -9.91
CA TYR A 76 -8.69 -30.23 -11.06
C TYR A 76 -8.31 -31.04 -12.30
N PRO A 77 -9.27 -31.58 -13.08
CA PRO A 77 -10.71 -31.48 -12.91
C PRO A 77 -11.25 -32.39 -11.79
N ASP A 78 -12.46 -32.08 -11.30
CA ASP A 78 -13.18 -32.93 -10.35
C ASP A 78 -13.84 -34.10 -11.10
N SER A 79 -13.05 -35.10 -11.51
CA SER A 79 -13.59 -36.28 -12.20
C SER A 79 -12.95 -37.57 -11.69
N GLU A 80 -13.39 -37.93 -10.48
CA GLU A 80 -13.58 -39.27 -9.91
C GLU A 80 -12.38 -40.17 -9.58
N LEU A 81 -11.12 -39.79 -9.82
CA LEU A 81 -9.96 -40.55 -9.29
C LEU A 81 -8.92 -39.62 -8.65
N LEU A 82 -9.12 -39.31 -7.37
CA LEU A 82 -8.13 -38.59 -6.57
C LEU A 82 -6.88 -39.45 -6.34
N TYR A 83 -7.04 -40.76 -6.08
CA TYR A 83 -5.91 -41.66 -5.88
C TYR A 83 -6.10 -43.11 -6.38
N PHE A 84 -4.99 -43.79 -6.67
CA PHE A 84 -4.93 -45.20 -7.10
C PHE A 84 -3.98 -46.03 -6.22
N ILE A 85 -4.40 -47.25 -5.83
CA ILE A 85 -3.57 -48.26 -5.15
C ILE A 85 -3.36 -49.45 -6.11
N PRO A 86 -2.15 -49.69 -6.65
CA PRO A 86 -1.94 -50.70 -7.70
C PRO A 86 -2.05 -52.18 -7.27
N VAL A 87 -2.32 -52.53 -6.01
CA VAL A 87 -2.31 -53.95 -5.59
C VAL A 87 -3.44 -54.25 -4.60
N ALA A 88 -4.21 -55.30 -4.92
CA ALA A 88 -5.34 -55.90 -4.19
C ALA A 88 -6.77 -55.35 -4.44
N GLY A 89 -7.04 -54.74 -5.60
CA GLY A 89 -8.40 -54.74 -6.18
C GLY A 89 -9.40 -53.67 -5.72
N THR A 90 -8.96 -52.51 -5.22
CA THR A 90 -9.84 -51.37 -4.85
C THR A 90 -9.40 -50.08 -5.54
N THR A 91 -10.26 -49.53 -6.40
CA THR A 91 -11.18 -48.38 -6.22
C THR A 91 -10.48 -47.09 -5.86
N GLY A 92 -10.36 -46.19 -6.85
CA GLY A 92 -10.09 -44.80 -6.54
C GLY A 92 -11.28 -44.13 -5.86
N ALA A 93 -11.00 -43.06 -5.16
CA ALA A 93 -11.99 -42.27 -4.45
C ALA A 93 -11.95 -40.83 -4.95
N ASN A 94 -13.09 -40.16 -4.93
CA ASN A 94 -13.14 -38.70 -5.09
C ASN A 94 -12.62 -38.00 -3.84
N LEU A 95 -12.42 -36.68 -3.92
CA LEU A 95 -11.92 -35.89 -2.79
C LEU A 95 -12.78 -36.11 -1.54
N THR A 96 -14.10 -35.97 -1.64
CA THR A 96 -15.03 -36.17 -0.51
C THR A 96 -14.82 -37.49 0.23
N THR A 97 -14.59 -38.58 -0.50
CA THR A 97 -14.32 -39.89 0.11
C THR A 97 -12.94 -39.90 0.77
N TRP A 98 -11.94 -39.27 0.17
CA TRP A 98 -10.61 -39.14 0.75
C TRP A 98 -10.60 -38.30 2.05
N GLN A 99 -11.35 -37.19 2.08
CA GLN A 99 -11.45 -36.33 3.27
C GLN A 99 -12.14 -37.01 4.45
N THR A 100 -12.96 -38.03 4.19
CA THR A 100 -13.59 -38.88 5.23
C THR A 100 -12.77 -40.11 5.58
N TYR A 101 -11.70 -40.40 4.82
CA TYR A 101 -10.80 -41.51 5.10
C TYR A 101 -10.04 -41.24 6.39
N SER A 102 -10.28 -42.11 7.38
CA SER A 102 -9.62 -42.05 8.67
C SER A 102 -8.83 -43.33 8.91
N TYR A 103 -7.54 -43.16 9.22
CA TYR A 103 -6.69 -44.19 9.81
C TYR A 103 -6.59 -43.87 11.31
N PRO A 104 -6.37 -44.83 12.23
CA PRO A 104 -6.46 -44.63 13.67
C PRO A 104 -6.07 -43.21 14.18
N ASN A 105 -7.08 -42.37 14.40
CA ASN A 105 -7.01 -40.98 14.91
C ASN A 105 -6.38 -39.90 13.98
N CYS A 106 -6.37 -40.08 12.66
CA CYS A 106 -5.91 -39.06 11.71
C CYS A 106 -6.91 -38.85 10.57
N VAL A 107 -7.29 -37.59 10.33
CA VAL A 107 -7.92 -37.14 9.06
C VAL A 107 -6.79 -36.57 8.22
N PHE A 108 -6.60 -37.13 7.02
CA PHE A 108 -5.41 -36.84 6.22
C PHE A 108 -5.51 -35.56 5.42
N ASP A 109 -6.73 -35.15 5.05
CA ASP A 109 -6.98 -34.08 4.09
C ASP A 109 -8.24 -33.25 4.37
N PRO A 110 -8.34 -32.57 5.53
CA PRO A 110 -9.54 -31.83 5.87
C PRO A 110 -9.78 -30.56 5.02
N ASN A 111 -8.75 -29.99 4.38
CA ASN A 111 -8.85 -28.66 3.75
C ASN A 111 -8.50 -28.61 2.26
N SER A 112 -8.09 -29.70 1.61
CA SER A 112 -7.98 -29.67 0.14
C SER A 112 -9.33 -29.44 -0.50
N ASN A 113 -9.32 -28.95 -1.74
CA ASN A 113 -10.54 -28.69 -2.48
C ASN A 113 -10.40 -29.04 -3.97
N THR A 114 -11.51 -29.02 -4.69
CA THR A 114 -11.53 -29.11 -6.16
C THR A 114 -11.91 -27.76 -6.78
N GLY A 115 -11.37 -27.47 -7.96
CA GLY A 115 -11.67 -26.23 -8.66
C GLY A 115 -10.60 -25.84 -9.66
N ASP A 116 -10.99 -25.15 -10.73
CA ASP A 116 -10.04 -24.68 -11.73
C ASP A 116 -9.03 -23.73 -11.06
N PRO A 117 -7.71 -23.99 -11.14
CA PRO A 117 -6.71 -23.09 -10.57
C PRO A 117 -6.70 -21.71 -11.24
N LEU A 118 -7.37 -21.53 -12.39
CA LEU A 118 -7.44 -20.27 -13.12
C LEU A 118 -6.06 -19.64 -13.30
N PHE A 119 -5.13 -20.44 -13.85
CA PHE A 119 -3.79 -19.96 -14.18
C PHE A 119 -3.85 -18.90 -15.30
N GLU A 120 -3.03 -17.87 -15.19
CA GLU A 120 -2.73 -16.95 -16.29
C GLU A 120 -2.03 -17.75 -17.39
N ASN A 121 -2.65 -17.93 -18.56
CA ASN A 121 -1.99 -18.58 -19.70
C ASN A 121 -1.77 -17.51 -20.78
N ALA A 122 -0.75 -16.70 -20.58
CA ALA A 122 -0.43 -15.60 -21.48
C ALA A 122 0.18 -16.10 -22.79
N SER A 123 0.92 -17.21 -22.76
CA SER A 123 1.56 -17.75 -23.96
C SER A 123 0.60 -18.49 -24.91
N GLY A 124 -0.64 -18.75 -24.47
CA GLY A 124 -1.59 -19.64 -25.16
C GLY A 124 -1.20 -21.13 -25.07
N THR A 125 -0.11 -21.41 -24.37
CA THR A 125 0.44 -22.74 -24.06
C THR A 125 0.89 -22.74 -22.60
N PHE A 126 1.31 -23.87 -22.03
CA PHE A 126 1.86 -23.87 -20.66
C PHE A 126 3.34 -24.22 -20.74
N SER A 127 4.10 -23.29 -21.31
CA SER A 127 5.51 -23.49 -21.65
C SER A 127 6.44 -22.59 -20.86
N GLU A 128 5.93 -21.48 -20.32
CA GLU A 128 6.70 -20.54 -19.54
C GLU A 128 6.32 -20.59 -18.05
N PRO A 129 7.24 -20.24 -17.13
CA PRO A 129 6.94 -20.29 -15.71
C PRO A 129 5.79 -19.35 -15.31
N GLU A 130 5.63 -18.21 -15.99
CA GLU A 130 4.54 -17.24 -15.75
C GLU A 130 3.16 -17.80 -16.11
N ASP A 131 3.09 -18.85 -16.93
CA ASP A 131 1.83 -19.49 -17.32
C ASP A 131 1.15 -20.21 -16.13
N PHE A 132 1.79 -20.26 -14.96
CA PHE A 132 1.29 -20.89 -13.73
C PHE A 132 1.03 -19.89 -12.60
N LYS A 133 0.99 -18.59 -12.91
CA LYS A 133 0.51 -17.57 -11.96
C LYS A 133 -0.99 -17.71 -11.79
N LEU A 134 -1.47 -17.65 -10.56
CA LEU A 134 -2.91 -17.67 -10.29
C LEU A 134 -3.53 -16.33 -10.67
N THR A 135 -4.75 -16.35 -11.21
CA THR A 135 -5.57 -15.13 -11.30
C THR A 135 -6.18 -14.79 -9.93
N ALA A 136 -6.56 -13.53 -9.73
CA ALA A 136 -7.14 -13.03 -8.47
C ALA A 136 -8.43 -13.77 -8.02
N SER A 137 -9.14 -14.42 -8.95
CA SER A 137 -10.36 -15.18 -8.69
C SER A 137 -10.12 -16.66 -8.44
N SER A 138 -8.87 -17.12 -8.48
CA SER A 138 -8.54 -18.52 -8.30
C SER A 138 -8.95 -19.03 -6.91
N PRO A 139 -9.51 -20.25 -6.79
CA PRO A 139 -9.79 -20.89 -5.51
C PRO A 139 -8.52 -21.26 -4.73
N ALA A 140 -7.34 -21.20 -5.36
CA ALA A 140 -6.05 -21.44 -4.70
C ALA A 140 -5.53 -20.22 -3.90
N ILE A 141 -6.15 -19.05 -4.07
CA ILE A 141 -5.74 -17.80 -3.41
C ILE A 141 -6.09 -17.84 -1.92
N ASN A 142 -5.10 -17.57 -1.08
CA ASN A 142 -5.13 -17.59 0.39
C ASN A 142 -5.72 -18.90 0.96
N ALA A 143 -5.63 -19.98 0.20
CA ALA A 143 -6.19 -21.28 0.55
C ALA A 143 -5.14 -22.25 1.07
N GLY A 144 -3.87 -21.82 1.21
CA GLY A 144 -2.79 -22.63 1.74
C GLY A 144 -2.61 -22.51 3.26
N THR A 145 -1.80 -23.40 3.81
CA THR A 145 -1.32 -23.33 5.20
C THR A 145 0.06 -22.72 5.27
N ASN A 146 0.37 -22.04 6.38
CA ASN A 146 1.70 -21.50 6.59
C ASN A 146 2.70 -22.64 6.86
N VAL A 147 3.55 -22.92 5.87
CA VAL A 147 4.61 -23.94 5.91
C VAL A 147 6.00 -23.36 6.21
N GLY A 148 6.09 -22.09 6.62
CA GLY A 148 7.34 -21.44 7.02
C GLY A 148 8.25 -20.98 5.87
N LEU A 149 7.76 -20.98 4.63
CA LEU A 149 8.49 -20.45 3.47
C LEU A 149 8.48 -18.91 3.50
N THR A 150 9.58 -18.30 3.09
CA THR A 150 9.75 -16.84 3.05
C THR A 150 9.81 -16.27 1.63
N THR A 151 10.06 -17.12 0.63
CA THR A 151 10.05 -16.75 -0.79
C THR A 151 9.47 -17.85 -1.67
N ASP A 152 8.89 -17.48 -2.81
CA ASP A 152 8.40 -18.39 -3.84
C ASP A 152 9.54 -18.95 -4.74
N TYR A 153 9.20 -19.78 -5.73
CA TYR A 153 10.16 -20.36 -6.68
C TYR A 153 10.92 -19.31 -7.52
N ALA A 154 10.30 -18.17 -7.81
CA ALA A 154 10.94 -17.06 -8.52
C ALA A 154 11.74 -16.13 -7.58
N GLY A 155 11.77 -16.41 -6.28
CA GLY A 155 12.49 -15.63 -5.27
C GLY A 155 11.70 -14.42 -4.77
N ASN A 156 10.40 -14.31 -5.06
CA ASN A 156 9.56 -13.23 -4.55
C ASN A 156 9.18 -13.48 -3.08
N PRO A 157 9.02 -12.44 -2.25
CA PRO A 157 8.59 -12.60 -0.86
C PRO A 157 7.19 -13.21 -0.74
N ILE A 158 7.03 -14.15 0.19
CA ILE A 158 5.73 -14.70 0.60
C ILE A 158 5.15 -13.86 1.74
N VAL A 159 3.91 -13.40 1.61
CA VAL A 159 3.27 -12.51 2.60
C VAL A 159 1.93 -13.07 3.08
N GLY A 160 1.81 -13.34 4.39
CA GLY A 160 0.55 -13.75 5.01
C GLY A 160 0.31 -15.26 5.01
N THR A 161 -0.94 -15.67 4.75
CA THR A 161 -1.30 -17.09 4.53
C THR A 161 -0.91 -17.47 3.10
N PRO A 162 0.03 -18.40 2.88
CA PRO A 162 0.48 -18.75 1.53
C PRO A 162 -0.66 -19.20 0.62
N ASP A 163 -0.52 -18.94 -0.68
CA ASP A 163 -1.40 -19.51 -1.71
C ASP A 163 -1.02 -20.97 -2.01
N ILE A 164 -1.94 -21.74 -2.61
CA ILE A 164 -1.66 -23.10 -3.11
C ILE A 164 -0.97 -22.98 -4.49
N GLY A 165 0.13 -23.68 -4.73
CA GLY A 165 0.77 -23.80 -6.04
C GLY A 165 2.18 -23.19 -6.14
N ALA A 166 2.75 -23.16 -7.35
CA ALA A 166 4.15 -22.80 -7.58
C ALA A 166 4.45 -21.29 -7.52
N TYR A 167 3.41 -20.46 -7.65
CA TYR A 167 3.51 -19.00 -7.66
C TYR A 167 2.46 -18.41 -6.73
N GLU A 168 2.89 -17.46 -5.90
CA GLU A 168 1.94 -16.65 -5.14
C GLU A 168 1.34 -15.60 -6.06
N PHE A 169 0.03 -15.37 -5.91
CA PHE A 169 -0.59 -14.25 -6.60
C PHE A 169 -0.05 -12.96 -6.00
N GLN A 170 0.79 -12.30 -6.79
CA GLN A 170 1.11 -10.92 -6.54
C GLN A 170 -0.07 -10.10 -7.03
N SER A 171 -0.90 -9.63 -6.09
CA SER A 171 -1.79 -8.52 -6.40
C SER A 171 -0.93 -7.45 -7.06
N PRO A 172 -1.25 -7.00 -8.29
CA PRO A 172 -0.48 -5.95 -8.92
C PRO A 172 -0.41 -4.83 -7.90
N LEU A 173 0.81 -4.47 -7.46
CA LEU A 173 1.05 -3.44 -6.45
C LEU A 173 0.04 -2.34 -6.70
N ALA A 174 -0.90 -2.14 -5.77
CA ALA A 174 -1.94 -1.17 -5.99
C ALA A 174 -1.22 0.14 -6.22
N VAL A 175 -1.31 0.67 -7.44
CA VAL A 175 -0.74 1.99 -7.73
C VAL A 175 -1.45 2.94 -6.78
N GLU A 176 -0.72 3.46 -5.80
CA GLU A 176 -1.25 4.46 -4.90
C GLU A 176 -1.62 5.70 -5.74
N TYR A 177 -2.93 5.92 -5.88
CA TYR A 177 -3.42 7.10 -6.56
C TYR A 177 -3.50 8.24 -5.55
N LEU A 178 -2.54 9.15 -5.64
CA LEU A 178 -2.63 10.46 -5.02
C LEU A 178 -3.53 11.37 -5.87
N SER A 179 -4.52 11.99 -5.24
CA SER A 179 -5.13 13.19 -5.82
C SER A 179 -4.04 14.25 -6.03
N PRO A 180 -4.16 15.14 -7.02
CA PRO A 180 -3.16 16.17 -7.23
C PRO A 180 -2.87 16.96 -5.95
N LEU A 181 -1.60 17.01 -5.54
CA LEU A 181 -1.12 17.92 -4.52
C LEU A 181 -1.50 19.34 -4.93
N ARG A 182 -2.04 20.10 -3.97
CA ARG A 182 -2.39 21.51 -4.14
C ARG A 182 -1.67 22.35 -3.10
N ALA A 183 -1.27 23.55 -3.51
CA ALA A 183 -0.64 24.56 -2.68
C ALA A 183 -1.41 25.87 -2.79
N PHE A 184 -1.74 26.48 -1.65
CA PHE A 184 -2.49 27.74 -1.59
C PHE A 184 -1.81 28.69 -0.62
N PRO A 185 -1.63 29.98 -0.98
CA PRO A 185 -1.17 30.97 -0.03
C PRO A 185 -2.26 31.17 1.03
N LYS A 186 -1.85 31.24 2.29
CA LYS A 186 -2.72 31.48 3.43
C LYS A 186 -1.98 32.32 4.45
N ASP A 187 -2.36 33.60 4.56
CA ASP A 187 -1.65 34.57 5.41
C ASP A 187 -0.14 34.59 5.04
N ASN A 188 0.75 34.58 6.04
CA ASN A 188 2.20 34.49 5.88
C ASN A 188 2.71 33.03 5.72
N SER A 189 1.87 32.13 5.19
CA SER A 189 2.17 30.71 5.06
C SER A 189 1.65 30.12 3.74
N VAL A 190 2.07 28.91 3.42
CA VAL A 190 1.49 28.12 2.32
C VAL A 190 0.85 26.86 2.89
N MET A 191 -0.44 26.66 2.61
CA MET A 191 -1.17 25.44 2.94
C MET A 191 -1.05 24.44 1.80
N LEU A 192 -0.63 23.22 2.14
CA LEU A 192 -0.54 22.08 1.25
C LEU A 192 -1.63 21.08 1.59
N SER A 193 -2.27 20.51 0.58
CA SER A 193 -3.30 19.49 0.77
C SER A 193 -3.27 18.45 -0.34
N TRP A 194 -3.45 17.19 0.03
CA TRP A 194 -3.59 16.05 -0.88
C TRP A 194 -4.47 14.98 -0.23
N THR A 195 -4.92 14.03 -1.04
CA THR A 195 -5.68 12.86 -0.62
C THR A 195 -5.08 11.63 -1.27
N SER A 196 -4.84 10.57 -0.50
CA SER A 196 -4.61 9.23 -1.03
C SER A 196 -5.96 8.56 -1.25
N VAL A 197 -6.17 7.94 -2.40
CA VAL A 197 -7.43 7.25 -2.74
C VAL A 197 -7.42 5.81 -2.20
N ASN A 198 -6.24 5.18 -2.18
CA ASN A 198 -5.96 3.88 -1.58
C ASN A 198 -4.54 3.93 -1.03
N GLU A 199 -4.33 3.55 0.23
CA GLU A 199 -2.99 3.42 0.81
C GLU A 199 -2.70 1.95 1.00
N GLN A 200 -1.69 1.45 0.29
CA GLN A 200 -1.08 0.16 0.59
C GLN A 200 0.38 0.40 0.92
N ASN A 201 0.81 -0.07 2.08
CA ASN A 201 2.18 -0.02 2.56
C ASN A 201 2.80 1.38 2.70
N ASN A 202 2.02 2.47 2.67
CA ASN A 202 2.54 3.82 2.86
C ASN A 202 2.99 4.05 4.32
N ASP A 203 4.29 4.33 4.49
CA ASP A 203 4.90 4.68 5.77
C ASP A 203 4.75 6.20 6.01
N TYR A 204 5.25 7.04 5.10
CA TYR A 204 5.15 8.50 5.22
C TYR A 204 5.36 9.29 3.93
N PHE A 205 4.95 10.55 3.98
CA PHE A 205 5.26 11.56 2.98
C PHE A 205 6.35 12.52 3.48
N LEU A 206 7.42 12.70 2.72
CA LEU A 206 8.27 13.89 2.83
C LEU A 206 7.71 14.98 1.92
N VAL A 207 7.45 16.13 2.51
CA VAL A 207 7.05 17.31 1.78
C VAL A 207 8.31 18.08 1.40
N GLN A 208 8.49 18.27 0.09
CA GLN A 208 9.66 18.96 -0.45
C GLN A 208 9.26 20.29 -1.10
N ARG A 209 10.08 21.32 -0.88
CA ARG A 209 9.96 22.64 -1.50
C ARG A 209 11.14 22.92 -2.41
N SER A 210 10.89 23.64 -3.49
CA SER A 210 11.90 24.12 -4.43
C SER A 210 11.58 25.54 -4.91
N LEU A 211 12.63 26.34 -5.16
CA LEU A 211 12.52 27.68 -5.75
C LEU A 211 12.67 27.68 -7.27
N ASP A 212 13.21 26.59 -7.84
CA ASP A 212 13.56 26.47 -9.26
C ASP A 212 12.94 25.23 -9.92
N GLY A 213 12.21 24.41 -9.16
CA GLY A 213 11.64 23.13 -9.58
C GLY A 213 12.66 22.01 -9.76
N ARG A 214 13.94 22.23 -9.42
CA ARG A 214 15.06 21.30 -9.67
C ARG A 214 15.75 20.88 -8.39
N ILE A 215 16.06 21.83 -7.51
CA ILE A 215 16.69 21.61 -6.22
C ILE A 215 15.60 21.57 -5.16
N TRP A 216 15.47 20.43 -4.49
CA TRP A 216 14.39 20.16 -3.54
C TRP A 216 14.94 20.06 -2.12
N LYS A 217 14.26 20.72 -1.18
CA LYS A 217 14.56 20.68 0.25
C LYS A 217 13.37 20.08 1.01
N ASP A 218 13.66 19.17 1.93
CA ASP A 218 12.64 18.63 2.84
C ASP A 218 12.22 19.71 3.84
N ILE A 219 10.92 20.00 3.89
CA ILE A 219 10.34 20.99 4.80
C ILE A 219 9.47 20.36 5.90
N GLY A 220 9.13 19.07 5.75
CA GLY A 220 8.52 18.29 6.83
C GLY A 220 8.13 16.88 6.41
N LYS A 221 7.67 16.13 7.40
CA LYS A 221 7.24 14.74 7.30
C LYS A 221 5.79 14.63 7.76
N VAL A 222 4.97 13.88 7.03
CA VAL A 222 3.60 13.55 7.40
C VAL A 222 3.48 12.04 7.40
N GLU A 223 3.25 11.44 8.58
CA GLU A 223 3.07 9.99 8.71
C GLU A 223 1.84 9.54 7.90
N GLY A 224 2.00 8.45 7.16
CA GLY A 224 0.92 7.75 6.49
C GLY A 224 0.02 7.04 7.50
N LYS A 225 -1.05 6.40 7.01
CA LYS A 225 -1.95 5.60 7.84
C LYS A 225 -1.88 4.10 7.54
N GLY A 226 -0.84 3.66 6.83
CA GLY A 226 -0.60 2.25 6.52
C GLY A 226 -1.57 1.71 5.47
N ASN A 227 -2.24 0.58 5.76
CA ASN A 227 -3.13 -0.09 4.83
C ASN A 227 -4.57 0.39 5.00
N THR A 228 -5.11 1.13 4.03
CA THR A 228 -6.51 1.57 4.05
C THR A 228 -7.11 1.66 2.66
N LEU A 229 -8.23 0.95 2.48
CA LEU A 229 -9.08 0.97 1.27
C LEU A 229 -9.97 2.23 1.18
N SER A 230 -9.82 3.18 2.10
CA SER A 230 -10.61 4.40 2.19
C SER A 230 -9.75 5.63 1.93
N SER A 231 -10.32 6.64 1.27
CA SER A 231 -9.56 7.85 0.97
C SER A 231 -9.16 8.60 2.23
N ARG A 232 -7.91 9.08 2.27
CA ARG A 232 -7.36 9.83 3.41
C ARG A 232 -6.86 11.18 2.96
N SER A 233 -7.37 12.23 3.59
CA SER A 233 -6.94 13.60 3.33
C SER A 233 -5.87 14.04 4.31
N TYR A 234 -4.81 14.61 3.77
CA TYR A 234 -3.65 15.13 4.48
C TYR A 234 -3.50 16.62 4.25
N LYS A 235 -2.88 17.28 5.23
CA LYS A 235 -2.56 18.70 5.18
C LYS A 235 -1.23 18.97 5.85
N MET A 236 -0.51 19.93 5.31
CA MET A 236 0.69 20.49 5.92
C MET A 236 0.72 22.01 5.69
N VAL A 237 1.28 22.75 6.64
CA VAL A 237 1.51 24.19 6.50
C VAL A 237 3.01 24.45 6.44
N ASP A 238 3.45 25.09 5.37
CA ASP A 238 4.76 25.74 5.32
C ASP A 238 4.65 27.11 5.98
N LEU A 239 5.22 27.23 7.19
CA LEU A 239 5.20 28.45 8.00
C LEU A 239 6.32 29.44 7.64
N LYS A 240 7.28 29.05 6.80
CA LYS A 240 8.41 29.90 6.39
C LYS A 240 8.65 29.81 4.88
N PRO A 241 7.63 30.09 4.04
CA PRO A 241 7.81 30.18 2.60
C PRO A 241 8.69 31.38 2.22
N GLU A 242 9.56 31.21 1.23
CA GLU A 242 10.26 32.34 0.60
C GLU A 242 9.36 33.08 -0.40
N ASN A 243 9.68 34.34 -0.68
CA ASN A 243 8.98 35.11 -1.71
C ASN A 243 9.28 34.59 -3.12
N GLY A 244 8.30 34.70 -4.00
CA GLY A 244 8.35 34.30 -5.40
C GLY A 244 7.48 33.08 -5.72
N THR A 245 7.81 32.39 -6.81
CA THR A 245 7.14 31.15 -7.18
C THR A 245 7.79 29.98 -6.45
N LEU A 246 6.99 29.29 -5.65
CA LEU A 246 7.39 28.11 -4.89
C LEU A 246 6.80 26.86 -5.55
N TYR A 247 7.60 25.81 -5.60
CA TYR A 247 7.21 24.50 -6.09
C TYR A 247 7.23 23.50 -4.95
N TYR A 248 6.22 22.64 -4.90
CA TYR A 248 6.05 21.61 -3.88
C TYR A 248 5.82 20.27 -4.54
N ARG A 249 6.36 19.21 -3.94
CA ARG A 249 6.04 17.83 -4.27
C ARG A 249 6.09 16.97 -3.02
N LEU A 250 5.44 15.82 -3.08
CA LEU A 250 5.57 14.78 -2.08
C LEU A 250 6.58 13.75 -2.58
N LYS A 251 7.47 13.31 -1.70
CA LYS A 251 8.21 12.07 -1.84
C LYS A 251 7.60 11.08 -0.86
N GLN A 252 6.81 10.15 -1.38
CA GLN A 252 6.16 9.11 -0.59
C GLN A 252 7.12 7.94 -0.39
N TYR A 253 7.15 7.37 0.80
CA TYR A 253 7.87 6.13 1.11
C TYR A 253 6.91 5.05 1.57
N ASP A 254 7.16 3.85 1.08
CA ASP A 254 6.51 2.64 1.54
C ASP A 254 7.36 1.97 2.64
N TYR A 255 6.79 1.03 3.41
CA TYR A 255 7.49 0.32 4.50
C TYR A 255 8.70 -0.49 4.05
N ASP A 256 8.77 -0.87 2.77
CA ASP A 256 9.91 -1.55 2.16
C ASP A 256 11.03 -0.59 1.69
N GLY A 257 10.81 0.73 1.84
CA GLY A 257 11.75 1.78 1.47
C GLY A 257 11.67 2.22 0.00
N VAL A 258 10.78 1.64 -0.80
CA VAL A 258 10.48 2.14 -2.15
C VAL A 258 9.83 3.52 -2.04
N PHE A 259 10.13 4.39 -3.01
CA PHE A 259 9.57 5.74 -3.02
C PHE A 259 9.03 6.14 -4.39
N SER A 260 8.02 7.01 -4.35
CA SER A 260 7.43 7.63 -5.52
C SER A 260 7.24 9.15 -5.32
N TYR A 261 7.05 9.88 -6.41
CA TYR A 261 6.81 11.33 -6.37
C TYR A 261 5.37 11.66 -6.79
N SER A 262 4.76 12.63 -6.12
CA SER A 262 3.51 13.23 -6.59
C SER A 262 3.73 14.14 -7.81
N ASN A 263 2.64 14.73 -8.31
CA ASN A 263 2.73 15.92 -9.16
C ASN A 263 3.45 17.08 -8.43
N ILE A 264 3.95 18.03 -9.21
CA ILE A 264 4.46 19.30 -8.69
C ILE A 264 3.28 20.28 -8.57
N ALA A 265 3.10 20.84 -7.39
CA ALA A 265 2.20 21.96 -7.14
C ALA A 265 3.01 23.26 -7.12
N SER A 266 2.56 24.29 -7.84
CA SER A 266 3.20 25.62 -7.80
C SER A 266 2.28 26.64 -7.18
N VAL A 267 2.85 27.57 -6.42
CA VAL A 267 2.13 28.72 -5.86
C VAL A 267 3.02 29.95 -5.93
N ARG A 268 2.46 31.09 -6.31
CA ARG A 268 3.13 32.37 -6.12
C ARG A 268 2.84 32.86 -4.71
N PHE A 269 3.89 33.05 -3.93
CA PHE A 269 3.80 33.54 -2.56
C PHE A 269 4.63 34.82 -2.46
N GLU A 270 4.02 35.88 -1.97
CA GLU A 270 4.71 37.13 -1.67
C GLU A 270 4.35 37.49 -0.25
N LYS A 271 5.31 37.42 0.66
CA LYS A 271 5.14 37.89 2.01
C LYS A 271 5.08 39.41 1.98
N THR A 272 3.97 39.98 2.41
CA THR A 272 3.90 41.41 2.74
C THR A 272 4.62 41.59 4.07
N ASP A 273 5.95 41.61 4.04
CA ASP A 273 6.74 42.00 5.20
C ASP A 273 6.47 43.49 5.45
N PHE A 274 5.90 43.87 6.58
CA PHE A 274 5.82 45.26 7.02
C PHE A 274 6.06 45.31 8.52
N ASN A 275 6.66 46.40 8.97
CA ASN A 275 6.92 46.63 10.39
C ASN A 275 5.93 47.64 10.93
N ILE A 276 5.40 47.39 12.12
CA ILE A 276 4.57 48.35 12.85
C ILE A 276 5.28 48.73 14.13
N TYR A 277 5.52 50.02 14.34
CA TYR A 277 6.10 50.51 15.59
C TYR A 277 5.62 51.92 15.96
N PRO A 278 5.59 52.24 17.27
CA PRO A 278 5.73 51.29 18.38
C PRO A 278 4.49 50.39 18.50
N ASN A 279 4.70 49.16 18.95
CA ASN A 279 3.63 48.24 19.35
C ASN A 279 4.12 47.48 20.60
N PRO A 280 3.58 47.76 21.81
CA PRO A 280 2.40 48.58 22.11
C PRO A 280 2.55 50.09 21.83
N THR A 281 1.43 50.82 21.68
CA THR A 281 1.40 52.28 21.42
C THR A 281 0.38 53.01 22.31
N SER A 282 0.61 54.30 22.58
CA SER A 282 -0.38 55.23 23.18
C SER A 282 -1.39 55.80 22.17
N GLY A 283 -1.33 55.36 20.91
CA GLY A 283 -2.27 55.70 19.85
C GLY A 283 -1.63 56.26 18.58
N ARG A 284 -0.31 56.53 18.55
CA ARG A 284 0.40 56.84 17.30
C ARG A 284 1.34 55.70 16.93
N LEU A 285 1.23 55.22 15.71
CA LEU A 285 2.11 54.19 15.16
C LEU A 285 2.43 54.49 13.70
N GLU A 286 3.54 53.95 13.24
CA GLU A 286 3.98 53.97 11.86
C GLU A 286 4.00 52.53 11.32
N ILE A 287 3.53 52.37 10.09
CA ILE A 287 3.69 51.13 9.31
C ILE A 287 4.75 51.39 8.25
N VAL A 288 5.79 50.56 8.20
CA VAL A 288 6.88 50.64 7.23
C VAL A 288 6.88 49.41 6.34
N PHE A 289 6.82 49.66 5.03
CA PHE A 289 6.88 48.64 3.98
C PHE A 289 8.28 48.61 3.35
N PRO A 290 8.77 47.43 2.92
CA PRO A 290 10.07 47.27 2.26
C PRO A 290 10.07 47.86 0.84
N GLY A 291 8.90 48.05 0.24
CA GLY A 291 8.71 48.61 -1.09
C GLY A 291 7.47 49.49 -1.16
N ASN A 292 7.33 50.21 -2.28
CA ASN A 292 6.18 51.07 -2.49
C ASN A 292 4.92 50.23 -2.68
N ILE A 293 3.93 50.40 -1.81
CA ILE A 293 2.64 49.69 -1.92
C ILE A 293 1.52 50.65 -2.32
N ASN A 294 0.48 50.12 -2.95
CA ASN A 294 -0.76 50.84 -3.22
C ASN A 294 -1.94 49.97 -2.76
N GLY A 295 -2.69 50.46 -1.78
CA GLY A 295 -3.75 49.68 -1.14
C GLY A 295 -4.49 50.42 -0.02
N GLU A 296 -5.22 49.67 0.78
CA GLU A 296 -6.04 50.15 1.90
C GLU A 296 -5.56 49.54 3.22
N ILE A 297 -5.48 50.38 4.25
CA ILE A 297 -5.20 49.98 5.64
C ILE A 297 -6.49 50.15 6.43
N GLN A 298 -6.92 49.09 7.10
CA GLN A 298 -8.08 49.08 7.99
C GLN A 298 -7.68 48.61 9.38
N VAL A 299 -8.29 49.20 10.42
CA VAL A 299 -8.10 48.73 11.80
C VAL A 299 -9.42 48.19 12.33
N PHE A 300 -9.38 46.99 12.89
CA PHE A 300 -10.53 46.28 13.42
C PHE A 300 -10.42 46.12 14.93
N ASN A 301 -11.55 46.25 15.63
CA ASN A 301 -11.65 45.83 17.03
C ASN A 301 -11.81 44.30 17.13
N ILE A 302 -11.83 43.76 18.35
CA ILE A 302 -11.99 42.31 18.60
C ILE A 302 -13.31 41.72 18.10
N LEU A 303 -14.31 42.55 17.78
CA LEU A 303 -15.59 42.14 17.22
C LEU A 303 -15.59 42.16 15.68
N GLY A 304 -14.44 42.43 15.04
CA GLY A 304 -14.31 42.54 13.59
C GLY A 304 -14.90 43.81 12.99
N LYS A 305 -15.30 44.80 13.81
CA LYS A 305 -15.79 46.09 13.31
C LYS A 305 -14.61 46.98 12.91
N SER A 306 -14.62 47.48 11.68
CA SER A 306 -13.67 48.50 11.23
C SER A 306 -13.88 49.80 12.01
N VAL A 307 -12.80 50.30 12.62
CA VAL A 307 -12.76 51.51 13.46
C VAL A 307 -11.82 52.58 12.90
N PHE A 308 -11.05 52.27 11.86
CA PHE A 308 -10.18 53.20 11.15
C PHE A 308 -9.95 52.71 9.73
N TYR A 309 -9.79 53.65 8.80
CA TYR A 309 -9.45 53.37 7.40
C TYR A 309 -8.46 54.41 6.88
N LYS A 310 -7.54 54.00 6.00
CA LYS A 310 -6.60 54.90 5.32
C LYS A 310 -6.08 54.27 4.02
N ASN A 311 -6.12 55.02 2.93
CA ASN A 311 -5.44 54.63 1.70
C ASN A 311 -3.93 54.86 1.83
N ILE A 312 -3.13 53.99 1.24
CA ILE A 312 -1.67 54.10 1.17
C ILE A 312 -1.20 54.02 -0.27
N ASN A 313 -0.32 54.94 -0.65
CA ASN A 313 0.48 54.91 -1.86
C ASN A 313 1.90 55.37 -1.48
N GLY A 314 2.71 54.45 -0.99
CA GLY A 314 3.97 54.79 -0.36
C GLY A 314 4.68 53.59 0.28
N VAL A 315 5.84 53.88 0.87
CA VAL A 315 6.62 52.95 1.71
C VAL A 315 6.31 53.10 3.21
N ARG A 316 5.52 54.12 3.60
CA ARG A 316 5.23 54.46 5.00
C ARG A 316 3.79 54.93 5.19
N ALA A 317 3.17 54.54 6.29
CA ALA A 317 1.84 55.01 6.69
C ALA A 317 1.79 55.37 8.18
N ASP A 318 1.55 56.65 8.48
CA ASP A 318 1.28 57.10 9.84
C ASP A 318 -0.18 56.88 10.22
N LEU A 319 -0.42 56.28 11.39
CA LEU A 319 -1.76 56.09 11.94
C LEU A 319 -1.91 56.82 13.28
N ASN A 320 -3.00 57.58 13.42
CA ASN A 320 -3.39 58.22 14.67
C ASN A 320 -4.70 57.61 15.18
N LEU A 321 -4.53 56.68 16.11
CA LEU A 321 -5.56 55.92 16.81
C LEU A 321 -5.77 56.44 18.25
N SER A 322 -5.23 57.60 18.63
CA SER A 322 -5.33 58.12 20.01
C SER A 322 -6.78 58.33 20.50
N HIS A 323 -7.72 58.48 19.56
CA HIS A 323 -9.15 58.60 19.85
C HIS A 323 -9.81 57.27 20.26
N LEU A 324 -9.16 56.13 20.02
CA LEU A 324 -9.66 54.79 20.39
C LEU A 324 -9.30 54.47 21.85
N PRO A 325 -10.11 53.67 22.58
CA PRO A 325 -9.77 53.21 23.92
C PRO A 325 -8.58 52.24 23.92
N GLY A 326 -7.96 52.04 25.09
CA GLY A 326 -6.90 51.04 25.25
C GLY A 326 -7.44 49.61 25.04
N GLY A 327 -6.68 48.76 24.36
CA GLY A 327 -7.13 47.42 24.01
C GLY A 327 -6.33 46.77 22.88
N THR A 328 -6.77 45.57 22.47
CA THR A 328 -6.20 44.84 21.31
C THR A 328 -6.99 45.17 20.04
N TYR A 329 -6.26 45.41 18.96
CA TYR A 329 -6.81 45.66 17.63
C TYR A 329 -6.03 44.88 16.56
N PHE A 330 -6.60 44.74 15.38
CA PHE A 330 -5.96 44.11 14.22
C PHE A 330 -5.88 45.11 13.08
N ILE A 331 -4.70 45.27 12.49
CA ILE A 331 -4.49 46.05 11.27
C ILE A 331 -4.57 45.08 10.09
N GLY A 332 -5.50 45.30 9.17
CA GLY A 332 -5.53 44.66 7.86
C GLY A 332 -4.96 45.59 6.78
N ILE A 333 -4.14 45.07 5.89
CA ILE A 333 -3.53 45.79 4.77
C ILE A 333 -3.89 45.03 3.50
N ASP A 334 -4.82 45.59 2.74
CA ASP A 334 -5.31 45.03 1.49
C ASP A 334 -4.60 45.71 0.31
N THR A 335 -3.87 44.93 -0.47
CA THR A 335 -3.13 45.39 -1.64
C THR A 335 -3.42 44.49 -2.83
N LYS A 336 -2.99 44.92 -4.01
CA LYS A 336 -3.07 44.12 -5.24
C LYS A 336 -2.35 42.77 -5.11
N ASP A 337 -1.34 42.71 -4.24
CA ASP A 337 -0.47 41.56 -4.04
C ASP A 337 -1.00 40.62 -2.93
N GLY A 338 -2.01 41.06 -2.17
CA GLY A 338 -2.68 40.26 -1.15
C GLY A 338 -3.08 41.05 0.09
N LEU A 339 -3.74 40.33 1.01
CA LEU A 339 -4.15 40.81 2.33
C LEU A 339 -3.14 40.35 3.38
N ALA A 340 -2.69 41.26 4.23
CA ALA A 340 -1.89 40.93 5.40
C ALA A 340 -2.49 41.51 6.67
N THR A 341 -2.35 40.81 7.80
CA THR A 341 -2.94 41.21 9.09
C THR A 341 -1.91 41.19 10.19
N GLU A 342 -1.91 42.21 11.05
CA GLU A 342 -1.05 42.28 12.23
C GLU A 342 -1.80 42.72 13.48
N LYS A 343 -1.40 42.20 14.64
CA LYS A 343 -2.00 42.54 15.94
C LYS A 343 -1.29 43.75 16.55
N ILE A 344 -2.06 44.73 16.99
CA ILE A 344 -1.55 45.88 17.77
C ILE A 344 -2.20 45.98 19.15
N VAL A 345 -1.47 46.56 20.10
CA VAL A 345 -1.95 46.83 21.46
C VAL A 345 -1.88 48.32 21.75
N LEU A 346 -3.02 48.93 22.07
CA LEU A 346 -3.11 50.30 22.56
C LEU A 346 -3.03 50.30 24.09
N GLN A 347 -2.00 50.94 24.66
CA GLN A 347 -1.83 51.15 26.10
C GLN A 347 -1.90 52.66 26.38
N LYS A 348 -2.92 53.08 27.13
CA LYS A 348 -3.10 54.47 27.54
C LYS A 348 -2.53 54.74 28.91
#